data_AF-A0A6N8Z3M4-F1
#
_entry.id   AF-A0A6N8Z3M4-F1
#
_cell.length_a   1.000
_cell.length_b   1.000
_cell.length_c   1.000
_cell.angle_alpha   90.00
_cell.angle_beta   90.00
_cell.angle_gamma   90.00
#
_symmetry.space_group_name_H-M   'P 1'
#
loop_
_entity.id
_entity.type
_entity.pdbx_description
1 polymer ?
#
loop_
_entity_poly.entity_id
_entity_poly.type
_entity_poly.pdbx_seq_one_letter_code
_entity_poly.pdbx_strand_id
1 'polypeptide(L)'
;MDTTTRLLSDFSSRISFEDLDSATIHQVKRTVIDTVGCAMGGYLSEPAKISRVLAGSVAGDPSARILGTAEHSSLDMAAFANGCMIRFLDCNDSYFSPGGGHPSDMIAASFAVADAFGRDGRALLTSVALAYEIFCRLSDQV
;
A
#
# COMPACT_ATOMS: atom_id res chain seq x y z
N MET A 1 -3.77 6.09 -26.62
CA MET A 1 -3.59 5.10 -25.54
C MET A 1 -3.50 3.73 -26.19
N ASP A 2 -2.38 3.03 -26.01
CA ASP A 2 -2.21 1.65 -26.50
C ASP A 2 -3.16 0.68 -25.78
N THR A 3 -3.18 -0.58 -26.24
CA THR A 3 -4.09 -1.60 -25.72
C THR A 3 -3.84 -1.93 -24.25
N THR A 4 -2.57 -2.04 -23.83
CA THR A 4 -2.21 -2.39 -22.45
C THR A 4 -2.62 -1.29 -21.48
N THR A 5 -2.29 -0.04 -21.80
CA THR A 5 -2.65 1.12 -20.97
C THR A 5 -4.18 1.24 -20.84
N ARG A 6 -4.93 0.96 -21.92
CA ARG A 6 -6.39 0.96 -21.89
C ARG A 6 -6.95 -0.12 -20.98
N LEU A 7 -6.44 -1.35 -21.09
CA LEU A 7 -6.89 -2.46 -20.24
C LEU A 7 -6.65 -2.17 -18.75
N LEU A 8 -5.47 -1.66 -18.39
CA LEU A 8 -5.15 -1.30 -17.01
C LEU A 8 -6.06 -0.17 -16.49
N SER A 9 -6.27 0.87 -17.30
CA SER A 9 -7.16 1.98 -16.94
C SER A 9 -8.61 1.52 -16.77
N ASP A 10 -9.13 0.71 -17.70
CA ASP A 10 -10.49 0.20 -17.66
C ASP A 10 -10.69 -0.73 -16.46
N PHE A 11 -9.74 -1.61 -16.17
CA PHE A 11 -9.79 -2.49 -15.01
C PHE A 11 -9.78 -1.69 -13.69
N SER A 12 -8.81 -0.76 -13.55
CA SER A 12 -8.65 0.06 -12.35
C SER A 12 -9.87 0.92 -12.03
N SER A 13 -10.57 1.40 -13.05
CA SER A 13 -11.74 2.27 -12.89
C SER A 13 -13.05 1.51 -12.65
N ARG A 14 -13.10 0.19 -12.94
CA ARG A 14 -14.32 -0.61 -12.85
C ARG A 14 -14.39 -1.52 -11.64
N ILE A 15 -13.24 -1.98 -11.13
CA ILE A 15 -13.21 -2.92 -10.02
C ILE A 15 -13.92 -2.33 -8.79
N SER A 16 -14.78 -3.13 -8.18
CA SER A 16 -15.53 -2.82 -6.98
C SER A 16 -15.27 -3.88 -5.91
N PHE A 17 -15.73 -3.64 -4.69
CA PHE A 17 -15.61 -4.66 -3.63
C PHE A 17 -16.44 -5.90 -3.96
N GLU A 18 -17.57 -5.72 -4.64
CA GLU A 18 -18.51 -6.76 -5.04
C GLU A 18 -17.92 -7.73 -6.07
N ASP A 19 -16.88 -7.33 -6.80
CA ASP A 19 -16.15 -8.19 -7.73
C ASP A 19 -15.17 -9.14 -7.01
N LEU A 20 -14.88 -8.91 -5.72
CA LEU A 20 -13.94 -9.72 -4.96
C LEU A 20 -14.66 -10.92 -4.32
N ASP A 21 -14.19 -12.13 -4.63
CA ASP A 21 -14.66 -13.32 -3.95
C ASP A 21 -14.23 -13.36 -2.46
N SER A 22 -14.89 -14.22 -1.68
CA SER A 22 -14.62 -14.32 -0.25
C SER A 22 -13.19 -14.75 0.08
N ALA A 23 -12.54 -15.52 -0.79
CA ALA A 23 -11.18 -16.01 -0.58
C ALA A 23 -10.16 -14.88 -0.78
N THR A 24 -10.37 -14.06 -1.81
CA THR A 24 -9.62 -12.84 -2.11
C THR A 24 -9.75 -11.86 -0.97
N ILE A 25 -10.98 -11.55 -0.53
CA ILE A 25 -11.22 -10.67 0.61
C ILE A 25 -10.49 -11.17 1.86
N HIS A 26 -10.57 -12.48 2.14
CA HIS A 26 -9.89 -13.08 3.28
C HIS A 26 -8.37 -12.94 3.19
N GLN A 27 -7.79 -13.21 2.03
CA GLN A 27 -6.36 -13.13 1.82
C GLN A 27 -5.85 -11.70 1.90
N VAL A 28 -6.53 -10.73 1.27
CA VAL A 28 -6.15 -9.31 1.35
C VAL A 28 -6.19 -8.81 2.79
N LYS A 29 -7.18 -9.22 3.60
CA LYS A 29 -7.20 -8.90 5.05
C LYS A 29 -5.96 -9.43 5.78
N ARG A 30 -5.54 -10.66 5.51
CA ARG A 30 -4.33 -11.25 6.11
C ARG A 30 -3.09 -10.46 5.72
N THR A 31 -2.96 -10.12 4.44
CA THR A 31 -1.86 -9.31 3.91
C THR A 31 -1.81 -7.92 4.54
N VAL A 32 -2.95 -7.26 4.73
CA VAL A 32 -3.03 -5.96 5.43
C VAL A 32 -2.56 -6.08 6.88
N ILE A 33 -2.98 -7.14 7.60
CA ILE A 33 -2.55 -7.40 8.98
C ILE A 33 -1.04 -7.66 9.05
N ASP A 34 -0.52 -8.48 8.14
CA ASP A 34 0.91 -8.78 8.01
C ASP A 34 1.74 -7.51 7.75
N THR A 35 1.29 -6.67 6.83
CA THR A 35 1.91 -5.37 6.51
C THR A 35 1.99 -4.46 7.73
N VAL A 36 0.91 -4.38 8.52
CA VAL A 36 0.91 -3.63 9.78
C VAL A 36 1.89 -4.23 10.78
N GLY A 37 1.98 -5.57 10.85
CA GLY A 37 2.97 -6.27 11.66
C GLY A 37 4.40 -5.88 11.30
N CYS A 38 4.73 -5.88 10.00
CA CYS A 38 6.03 -5.45 9.49
C CYS A 38 6.32 -3.99 9.84
N ALA A 39 5.34 -3.09 9.64
CA ALA A 39 5.47 -1.68 10.00
C ALA A 39 5.79 -1.47 11.49
N MET A 40 5.09 -2.18 12.38
CA MET A 40 5.32 -2.09 13.82
C MET A 40 6.68 -2.65 14.22
N GLY A 41 7.10 -3.77 13.62
CA GLY A 41 8.43 -4.34 13.82
C GLY A 41 9.56 -3.43 13.31
N GLY A 42 9.32 -2.70 12.22
CA GLY A 42 10.27 -1.72 11.65
C GLY A 42 10.26 -0.34 12.33
N TYR A 43 9.28 -0.05 13.19
CA TYR A 43 9.03 1.29 13.75
C TYR A 43 10.23 1.92 14.45
N LEU A 44 11.00 1.14 15.21
CA LEU A 44 12.15 1.63 15.98
C LEU A 44 13.47 1.65 15.19
N SER A 45 13.46 1.18 13.94
CA SER A 45 14.65 1.18 13.09
C SER A 45 15.15 2.59 12.80
N GLU A 46 16.46 2.70 12.56
CA GLU A 46 17.08 3.98 12.20
C GLU A 46 16.49 4.58 10.91
N PRO A 47 16.33 3.83 9.80
CA PRO A 47 15.71 4.37 8.59
C PRO A 47 14.26 4.85 8.82
N ALA A 48 13.47 4.11 9.60
CA ALA A 48 12.10 4.52 9.92
C ALA A 48 12.05 5.80 10.75
N LYS A 49 12.96 5.97 11.71
CA LYS A 49 13.04 7.22 12.50
C LYS A 49 13.38 8.40 11.60
N ILE A 50 14.36 8.25 10.71
CA ILE A 50 14.78 9.30 9.78
C ILE A 50 13.62 9.66 8.84
N SER A 51 12.94 8.68 8.26
CA SER A 51 11.82 8.92 7.34
C SER A 51 10.64 9.61 8.02
N ARG A 52 10.30 9.24 9.26
CA ARG A 52 9.26 9.93 10.05
C ARG A 52 9.61 11.38 10.35
N VAL A 53 10.86 11.67 10.75
CA VAL A 53 11.30 13.05 10.99
C VAL A 53 11.21 13.88 9.71
N LEU A 54 11.63 13.32 8.57
CA LEU A 54 11.51 13.99 7.28
C LEU A 54 10.05 14.25 6.93
N ALA A 55 9.18 13.24 7.03
CA ALA A 55 7.76 13.38 6.71
C ALA A 55 7.04 14.37 7.65
N GLY A 56 7.34 14.37 8.95
CA GLY A 56 6.76 15.31 9.91
C GLY A 56 7.09 16.78 9.63
N SER A 57 8.10 17.06 8.81
CA SER A 57 8.43 18.43 8.37
C SER A 57 7.60 18.92 7.17
N VAL A 58 6.79 18.05 6.56
CA VAL A 58 5.99 18.34 5.37
C VAL A 58 4.51 18.29 5.70
N ALA A 59 3.81 19.40 5.51
CA ALA A 59 2.36 19.48 5.65
C ALA A 59 1.67 19.26 4.30
N GLY A 60 0.43 18.77 4.32
CA GLY A 60 -0.41 18.64 3.13
C GLY A 60 -1.89 18.86 3.44
N ASP A 61 -2.67 19.17 2.41
CA ASP A 61 -4.13 19.18 2.45
C ASP A 61 -4.66 18.58 1.12
N PRO A 62 -5.21 17.36 1.11
CA PRO A 62 -5.44 16.51 2.27
C PRO A 62 -4.14 16.00 2.90
N SER A 63 -4.21 15.52 4.15
CA SER A 63 -3.09 14.93 4.90
C SER A 63 -3.38 13.50 5.33
N ALA A 64 -2.32 12.73 5.56
CA ALA A 64 -2.42 11.34 6.00
C ALA A 64 -1.52 11.08 7.22
N ARG A 65 -1.95 10.14 8.05
CA ARG A 65 -1.27 9.75 9.29
C ARG A 65 0.01 8.96 9.03
N ILE A 66 1.03 9.27 9.82
CA ILE A 66 2.22 8.43 9.97
C ILE A 66 1.92 7.33 10.99
N LEU A 67 1.99 6.06 10.57
CA LEU A 67 1.64 4.90 11.39
C LEU A 67 2.44 4.85 12.69
N GLY A 68 1.76 4.48 13.79
CA GLY A 68 2.36 4.45 15.13
C GLY A 68 2.50 5.81 15.80
N THR A 69 1.99 6.89 15.21
CA THR A 69 2.06 8.26 15.76
C THR A 69 0.71 9.00 15.71
N ALA A 70 0.68 10.21 16.28
CA ALA A 70 -0.41 11.16 16.11
C ALA A 70 -0.13 12.19 14.98
N GLU A 71 1.04 12.12 14.34
CA GLU A 71 1.49 13.06 13.32
C GLU A 71 0.83 12.76 11.97
N HIS A 72 0.57 13.83 11.21
CA HIS A 72 0.07 13.77 9.84
C HIS A 72 1.03 14.53 8.93
N SER A 73 1.11 14.10 7.67
CA SER A 73 1.96 14.66 6.64
C SER A 73 1.21 14.77 5.32
N SER A 74 1.83 15.29 4.27
CA SER A 74 1.30 15.14 2.91
C SER A 74 1.17 13.65 2.53
N LEU A 75 0.27 13.32 1.59
CA LEU A 75 -0.04 11.93 1.26
C LEU A 75 1.19 11.11 0.86
N ASP A 76 2.03 11.70 0.01
CA ASP A 76 3.27 11.11 -0.49
C ASP A 76 4.29 10.89 0.62
N MET A 77 4.44 11.86 1.53
CA MET A 77 5.39 11.76 2.64
C MET A 77 4.93 10.80 3.75
N ALA A 78 3.63 10.75 4.03
CA ALA A 78 3.06 9.72 4.91
C ALA A 78 3.24 8.32 4.31
N ALA A 79 2.94 8.15 3.02
CA ALA A 79 3.16 6.88 2.32
C ALA A 79 4.64 6.48 2.32
N PHE A 80 5.56 7.43 2.10
CA PHE A 80 6.99 7.20 2.17
C PHE A 80 7.45 6.73 3.56
N ALA A 81 7.09 7.46 4.62
CA ALA A 81 7.48 7.10 5.99
C ALA A 81 6.90 5.74 6.41
N ASN A 82 5.63 5.48 6.06
CA ASN A 82 4.96 4.20 6.32
C ASN A 82 5.61 3.06 5.52
N GLY A 83 5.95 3.29 4.25
CA GLY A 83 6.65 2.33 3.40
C GLY A 83 8.02 1.95 3.93
N CYS A 84 8.81 2.92 4.43
CA CYS A 84 10.08 2.65 5.07
C CYS A 84 9.92 1.71 6.29
N MET A 85 8.88 1.89 7.09
CA MET A 85 8.60 1.01 8.23
C MET A 85 8.19 -0.39 7.77
N ILE A 86 7.28 -0.48 6.80
CA ILE A 86 6.80 -1.75 6.23
C ILE A 86 7.98 -2.55 5.67
N ARG A 87 8.82 -1.94 4.84
CA ARG A 87 9.90 -2.62 4.13
C ARG A 87 11.09 -3.01 5.02
N PHE A 88 11.28 -2.36 6.16
CA PHE A 88 12.54 -2.43 6.91
C PHE A 88 12.97 -3.87 7.27
N LEU A 89 12.05 -4.69 7.77
CA LEU A 89 12.38 -6.03 8.26
C LEU A 89 12.60 -7.06 7.15
N ASP A 90 12.24 -6.72 5.90
CA ASP A 90 12.19 -7.67 4.79
C ASP A 90 11.38 -8.94 5.13
N CYS A 91 10.33 -8.78 5.95
CA CYS A 91 9.42 -9.84 6.37
C CYS A 91 8.09 -9.81 5.60
N ASN A 92 8.03 -8.98 4.56
CA ASN A 92 6.86 -8.74 3.72
C ASN A 92 6.56 -9.96 2.86
N ASP A 93 5.36 -9.99 2.28
CA ASP A 93 4.99 -10.98 1.27
C ASP A 93 5.91 -10.96 0.04
N SER A 94 6.03 -12.09 -0.65
CA SER A 94 6.82 -12.20 -1.87
C SER A 94 5.99 -12.84 -2.98
N TYR A 95 6.01 -12.21 -4.16
CA TYR A 95 5.47 -12.77 -5.39
C TYR A 95 6.61 -13.29 -6.26
N PHE A 96 6.58 -14.59 -6.53
CA PHE A 96 7.63 -15.29 -7.29
C PHE A 96 7.25 -15.38 -8.77
N SER A 97 7.76 -14.43 -9.55
CA SER A 97 7.69 -14.38 -11.00
C SER A 97 9.02 -13.83 -11.55
N PRO A 98 9.28 -13.82 -12.86
CA PRO A 98 10.57 -13.32 -13.37
C PRO A 98 10.80 -11.82 -13.04
N GLY A 99 9.75 -11.00 -13.00
CA GLY A 99 9.74 -9.65 -12.42
C GLY A 99 9.34 -9.54 -10.95
N GLY A 100 9.49 -10.60 -10.17
CA GLY A 100 8.95 -10.73 -8.82
C GLY A 100 9.35 -9.62 -7.83
N GLY A 101 8.76 -9.65 -6.63
CA GLY A 101 9.03 -8.65 -5.60
C GLY A 101 8.02 -8.71 -4.46
N HIS A 102 7.80 -7.58 -3.79
CA HIS A 102 6.94 -7.47 -2.60
C HIS A 102 5.73 -6.57 -2.91
N PRO A 103 4.58 -7.12 -3.33
CA PRO A 103 3.43 -6.29 -3.68
C PRO A 103 2.86 -5.51 -2.48
N SER A 104 3.10 -5.97 -1.24
CA SER A 104 2.66 -5.25 -0.02
C SER A 104 3.29 -3.87 0.14
N ASP A 105 4.40 -3.59 -0.54
CA ASP A 105 5.01 -2.26 -0.53
C ASP A 105 4.04 -1.15 -1.02
N MET A 106 3.05 -1.51 -1.84
CA MET A 106 2.02 -0.58 -2.34
C MET A 106 0.95 -0.24 -1.29
N ILE A 107 0.85 -1.02 -0.20
CA ILE A 107 -0.19 -0.84 0.82
C ILE A 107 0.03 0.47 1.60
N ALA A 108 1.27 0.95 1.70
CA ALA A 108 1.58 2.25 2.31
C ALA A 108 0.83 3.41 1.64
N ALA A 109 0.78 3.41 0.31
CA ALA A 109 0.04 4.40 -0.47
C ALA A 109 -1.48 4.23 -0.31
N SER A 110 -1.96 2.98 -0.29
CA SER A 110 -3.38 2.70 -0.04
C SER A 110 -3.83 3.19 1.34
N PHE A 111 -3.01 3.00 2.39
CA PHE A 111 -3.29 3.55 3.72
C PHE A 111 -3.33 5.08 3.71
N ALA A 112 -2.34 5.73 3.08
CA ALA A 112 -2.26 7.19 3.06
C ALA A 112 -3.50 7.80 2.39
N VAL A 113 -3.91 7.27 1.23
CA VAL A 113 -5.10 7.75 0.51
C VAL A 113 -6.39 7.41 1.28
N ALA A 114 -6.49 6.21 1.85
CA ALA A 114 -7.68 5.81 2.60
C ALA A 114 -7.89 6.70 3.83
N ASP A 115 -6.83 6.98 4.59
CA ASP A 115 -6.86 7.85 5.76
C ASP A 115 -7.22 9.30 5.37
N ALA A 116 -6.48 9.86 4.39
CA ALA A 116 -6.66 11.23 3.93
C ALA A 116 -8.08 11.57 3.45
N PHE A 117 -8.78 10.59 2.89
CA PHE A 117 -10.13 10.77 2.34
C PHE A 117 -11.22 10.05 3.15
N GLY A 118 -10.92 9.56 4.35
CA GLY A 118 -11.90 8.91 5.23
C GLY A 118 -12.58 7.68 4.60
N ARG A 119 -11.81 6.86 3.88
CA ARG A 119 -12.32 5.67 3.19
C ARG A 119 -12.46 4.49 4.15
N ASP A 120 -13.44 3.64 3.89
CA ASP A 120 -13.73 2.49 4.73
C ASP A 120 -12.83 1.29 4.39
N GLY A 121 -12.99 0.21 5.17
CA GLY A 121 -12.25 -1.02 4.95
C GLY A 121 -12.56 -1.69 3.61
N ARG A 122 -13.75 -1.49 3.02
CA ARG A 122 -14.08 -2.08 1.71
C ARG A 122 -13.25 -1.41 0.62
N ALA A 123 -13.21 -0.08 0.62
CA ALA A 123 -12.40 0.70 -0.30
C ALA A 123 -10.91 0.36 -0.19
N LEU A 124 -10.39 0.20 1.03
CA LEU A 124 -9.00 -0.22 1.26
C LEU A 124 -8.73 -1.62 0.68
N LEU A 125 -9.61 -2.60 0.96
CA LEU A 125 -9.41 -3.96 0.46
C LEU A 125 -9.47 -4.03 -1.07
N THR A 126 -10.36 -3.25 -1.69
CA THR A 126 -10.43 -3.12 -3.15
C THR A 126 -9.17 -2.49 -3.74
N SER A 127 -8.63 -1.42 -3.12
CA SER A 127 -7.41 -0.78 -3.62
C SER A 127 -6.18 -1.70 -3.51
N VAL A 128 -6.08 -2.48 -2.43
CA VAL A 128 -5.00 -3.47 -2.27
C VAL A 128 -5.14 -4.59 -3.28
N ALA A 129 -6.34 -5.15 -3.48
CA ALA A 129 -6.57 -6.18 -4.50
C ALA A 129 -6.20 -5.68 -5.91
N LEU A 130 -6.61 -4.45 -6.26
CA LEU A 130 -6.26 -3.80 -7.52
C LEU A 130 -4.74 -3.65 -7.69
N ALA A 131 -4.05 -3.15 -6.66
CA ALA A 131 -2.60 -2.97 -6.69
C ALA A 131 -1.87 -4.31 -6.94
N TYR A 132 -2.30 -5.36 -6.25
CA TYR A 132 -1.74 -6.71 -6.40
C TYR A 132 -1.96 -7.27 -7.80
N GLU A 133 -3.18 -7.16 -8.34
CA GLU A 133 -3.47 -7.63 -9.70
C GLU A 133 -2.58 -6.93 -10.72
N ILE A 134 -2.42 -5.60 -10.64
CA ILE A 134 -1.56 -4.86 -11.57
C ILE A 134 -0.10 -5.29 -11.42
N PHE A 135 0.42 -5.34 -10.19
CA PHE A 135 1.81 -5.74 -9.93
C PHE A 135 2.08 -7.14 -10.48
N CYS A 136 1.29 -8.13 -10.09
CA CYS A 136 1.52 -9.52 -10.50
C CYS A 136 1.44 -9.67 -12.02
N ARG A 137 0.45 -9.05 -12.66
CA ARG A 137 0.29 -9.09 -14.12
C ARG A 137 1.47 -8.49 -14.86
N LEU A 138 2.06 -7.40 -14.35
CA LEU A 138 3.25 -6.80 -14.95
C LEU A 138 4.50 -7.65 -14.67
N SER A 139 4.66 -8.12 -13.45
CA SER A 139 5.78 -8.96 -13.01
C SER A 139 5.83 -10.33 -13.71
N ASP A 140 4.72 -10.81 -14.26
CA ASP A 140 4.70 -12.03 -15.09
C ASP A 140 5.22 -11.82 -16.52
N GLN A 141 5.37 -10.57 -16.98
CA GLN A 141 5.72 -10.25 -18.38
C GLN A 141 7.20 -9.87 -18.58
N VAL A 142 7.97 -9.74 -17.50
CA VAL A 142 9.38 -9.29 -17.54
C VAL A 142 10.31 -10.36 -17.00
#